data_AF-A0A1J5RZZ1-F1
#
_entry.id   AF-A0A1J5RZZ1-F1
#
_cell.length_a   1.000
_cell.length_b   1.000
_cell.length_c   1.000
_cell.angle_alpha   90.00
_cell.angle_beta   90.00
_cell.angle_gamma   90.00
#
_symmetry.space_group_name_H-M   'P 1'
#
loop_
_entity.id
_entity.type
_entity.pdbx_description
1 polymer ?
#
loop_
_entity_poly.entity_id
_entity_poly.type
_entity_poly.pdbx_seq_one_letter_code
_entity_poly.pdbx_strand_id
1 'polypeptide(L)'
;MAYNGSLYFIDVKDVHFFKEKQEALDFVIDNYSDHDRFNTIQVDSVEDVLRKVRYSDIFNEEKIQYVTAQKENNISSSLNQTKMNTENQTYLKDNIKYMGFGENMHAELEQNMKEGKADFQLHYKAEINKKPFEAVLHFRKSENSEMYFFNRYEASLERKNGEKLNQTFYLNKGKGVTAKEAYNLLEGRAVYKELANKEGEPYKAWIQLDFDKKDKHQNHEVKQYHDNYGYDVKAAVSKYAVAELDGGEKEKALLQSLQKGNIQSVTIEKDGATHKMFIEANPQYKTVTLYDGQMKIVQKEALQQYIQQKQSNGKEVKQIPKEDQKVSEKKSRRNRQKVA
;
A
#
# COMPACT_ATOMS: atom_id res chain seq x y z
N MET A 1 -26.27 -9.28 22.23
CA MET A 1 -25.97 -8.33 21.14
C MET A 1 -24.94 -8.96 20.22
N ALA A 2 -25.17 -8.97 18.92
CA ALA A 2 -24.18 -9.30 17.90
C ALA A 2 -23.74 -8.02 17.17
N TYR A 3 -22.45 -7.87 16.86
CA TYR A 3 -21.94 -6.67 16.16
C TYR A 3 -20.78 -7.02 15.23
N ASN A 4 -20.66 -6.32 14.11
CA ASN A 4 -19.59 -6.59 13.14
C ASN A 4 -18.24 -6.02 13.63
N GLY A 5 -17.36 -6.89 14.08
CA GLY A 5 -16.01 -6.55 14.56
C GLY A 5 -15.00 -6.27 13.45
N SER A 6 -15.37 -6.44 12.17
CA SER A 6 -14.52 -6.05 11.04
C SER A 6 -14.60 -4.57 10.69
N LEU A 7 -15.54 -3.83 11.31
CA LEU A 7 -15.78 -2.42 11.02
C LEU A 7 -14.98 -1.50 11.96
N TYR A 8 -14.43 -0.42 11.39
CA TYR A 8 -13.66 0.57 12.15
C TYR A 8 -14.53 1.40 13.11
N PHE A 9 -15.80 1.61 12.74
CA PHE A 9 -16.85 2.14 13.59
C PHE A 9 -18.06 1.23 13.44
N ILE A 10 -18.61 0.79 14.55
CA ILE A 10 -19.84 0.00 14.59
C ILE A 10 -21.02 0.99 14.52
N ASP A 11 -21.79 0.95 13.44
CA ASP A 11 -23.03 1.73 13.29
C ASP A 11 -24.21 0.98 13.93
N VAL A 12 -25.32 1.67 14.21
CA VAL A 12 -26.56 1.07 14.74
C VAL A 12 -27.08 -0.05 13.83
N LYS A 13 -26.91 0.09 12.52
CA LYS A 13 -27.28 -0.93 11.53
C LYS A 13 -26.40 -2.18 11.55
N ASP A 14 -25.21 -2.08 12.15
CA ASP A 14 -24.23 -3.18 12.26
C ASP A 14 -24.32 -3.88 13.63
N VAL A 15 -25.30 -3.50 14.44
CA VAL A 15 -25.58 -4.06 15.77
C VAL A 15 -26.97 -4.69 15.78
N HIS A 16 -27.01 -5.97 16.14
CA HIS A 16 -28.23 -6.73 16.25
C HIS A 16 -28.45 -7.16 17.70
N PHE A 17 -29.64 -6.86 18.22
CA PHE A 17 -30.03 -7.21 19.57
C PHE A 17 -30.96 -8.43 19.54
N PHE A 18 -30.69 -9.37 20.43
CA PHE A 18 -31.43 -10.62 20.58
C PHE A 18 -31.81 -10.77 22.05
N LYS A 19 -32.97 -11.35 22.31
CA LYS A 19 -33.43 -11.61 23.69
C LYS A 19 -32.74 -12.85 24.25
N GLU A 20 -32.59 -13.88 23.42
CA GLU A 20 -31.96 -15.13 23.80
C GLU A 20 -30.52 -15.23 23.27
N LYS A 21 -29.64 -15.84 24.05
CA LYS A 21 -28.23 -16.04 23.67
C LYS A 21 -28.11 -16.90 22.40
N GLN A 22 -28.96 -17.91 22.27
CA GLN A 22 -28.89 -18.86 21.15
C GLN A 22 -29.22 -18.17 19.81
N GLU A 23 -30.22 -17.28 19.79
CA GLU A 23 -30.57 -16.49 18.60
C GLU A 23 -29.41 -15.60 18.12
N ALA A 24 -28.65 -15.00 19.05
CA ALA A 24 -27.47 -14.22 18.72
C ALA A 24 -26.35 -15.08 18.12
N LEU A 25 -26.17 -16.31 18.62
CA LEU A 25 -25.16 -17.23 18.11
C LEU A 25 -25.52 -17.75 16.72
N ASP A 26 -26.78 -18.13 16.52
CA ASP A 26 -27.31 -18.59 15.23
C ASP A 26 -27.16 -17.47 14.19
N PHE A 27 -27.49 -16.22 14.55
CA PHE A 27 -27.27 -15.06 13.69
C PHE A 27 -25.80 -14.88 13.28
N VAL A 28 -24.86 -15.03 14.21
CA VAL A 28 -23.42 -14.91 13.90
C VAL A 28 -22.95 -16.02 12.97
N ILE A 29 -23.40 -17.25 13.19
CA ILE A 29 -23.03 -18.41 12.36
C ILE A 29 -23.58 -18.24 10.94
N ASP A 30 -24.84 -17.82 10.80
CA ASP A 30 -25.52 -17.72 9.52
C ASP A 30 -25.06 -16.50 8.69
N ASN A 31 -24.50 -15.48 9.33
CA ASN A 31 -24.02 -14.25 8.68
C ASN A 31 -22.49 -14.14 8.65
N TYR A 32 -21.80 -15.28 8.81
CA TYR A 32 -20.34 -15.35 8.68
C TYR A 32 -19.92 -15.26 7.21
N SER A 33 -19.14 -14.24 6.85
CA SER A 33 -18.60 -14.07 5.49
C SER A 33 -17.13 -13.65 5.50
N ASP A 34 -16.48 -13.70 4.34
CA ASP A 34 -15.12 -13.18 4.15
C ASP A 34 -14.98 -11.68 4.45
N HIS A 35 -16.10 -10.95 4.51
CA HIS A 35 -16.18 -9.50 4.68
C HIS A 35 -16.79 -9.09 6.03
N ASP A 36 -17.63 -9.93 6.64
CA ASP A 36 -18.37 -9.62 7.87
C ASP A 36 -18.02 -10.59 8.98
N ARG A 37 -17.61 -10.05 10.15
CA ARG A 37 -17.32 -10.85 11.34
C ARG A 37 -18.16 -10.38 12.50
N PHE A 38 -19.32 -11.01 12.70
CA PHE A 38 -20.14 -10.69 13.85
C PHE A 38 -19.58 -11.35 15.12
N ASN A 39 -19.47 -10.57 16.20
CA ASN A 39 -19.11 -11.03 17.54
C ASN A 39 -20.32 -10.89 18.47
N THR A 40 -20.49 -11.80 19.43
CA THR A 40 -21.56 -11.70 20.44
C THR A 40 -21.03 -11.22 21.79
N ILE A 41 -21.71 -10.24 22.37
CA ILE A 41 -21.55 -9.85 23.78
C ILE A 41 -22.90 -9.79 24.50
N GLN A 42 -22.90 -10.11 25.79
CA GLN A 42 -24.03 -9.83 26.68
C GLN A 42 -23.94 -8.39 27.17
N VAL A 43 -25.03 -7.65 26.99
CA VAL A 43 -25.16 -6.26 27.42
C VAL A 43 -26.47 -6.11 28.17
N ASP A 44 -26.41 -5.64 29.40
CA ASP A 44 -27.59 -5.44 30.26
C ASP A 44 -27.97 -3.95 30.33
N SER A 45 -27.13 -3.08 29.75
CA SER A 45 -27.35 -1.63 29.67
C SER A 45 -26.60 -1.01 28.48
N VAL A 46 -26.87 0.27 28.17
CA VAL A 46 -26.10 1.03 27.17
C VAL A 46 -24.65 1.24 27.61
N GLU A 47 -24.40 1.33 28.91
CA GLU A 47 -23.05 1.45 29.47
C GLU A 47 -22.21 0.19 29.21
N ASP A 48 -22.83 -0.99 29.28
CA ASP A 48 -22.18 -2.25 28.94
C ASP A 48 -21.67 -2.29 27.51
N VAL A 49 -22.39 -1.68 26.56
CA VAL A 49 -21.96 -1.58 25.16
C VAL A 49 -20.66 -0.80 25.07
N LEU A 50 -20.57 0.33 25.77
CA LEU A 50 -19.39 1.20 25.75
C LEU A 50 -18.18 0.57 26.46
N ARG A 51 -18.40 -0.23 27.51
CA ARG A 51 -17.32 -0.90 28.26
C ARG A 51 -16.84 -2.19 27.60
N LYS A 52 -17.75 -3.01 27.08
CA LYS A 52 -17.44 -4.38 26.62
C LYS A 52 -17.06 -4.44 25.14
N VAL A 53 -17.45 -3.45 24.33
CA VAL A 53 -16.98 -3.34 22.94
C VAL A 53 -15.57 -2.76 22.94
N ARG A 54 -14.57 -3.59 22.64
CA ARG A 54 -13.15 -3.18 22.60
C ARG A 54 -12.88 -2.23 21.43
N TYR A 55 -13.09 -0.93 21.65
CA TYR A 55 -12.35 0.10 20.93
C TYR A 55 -10.96 0.21 21.56
N SER A 56 -9.90 0.29 20.73
CA SER A 56 -8.49 0.37 21.13
C SER A 56 -8.28 1.04 22.51
N ASP A 57 -7.59 0.35 23.43
CA ASP A 57 -7.46 0.60 24.88
C ASP A 57 -6.85 1.96 25.33
N ILE A 58 -6.96 3.02 24.52
CA ILE A 58 -6.34 4.33 24.77
C ILE A 58 -7.34 5.39 25.30
N PHE A 59 -8.66 5.13 25.27
CA PHE A 59 -9.66 6.22 25.44
C PHE A 59 -10.80 5.96 26.44
N ASN A 60 -10.71 4.96 27.34
CA ASN A 60 -11.89 4.52 28.09
C ASN A 60 -12.26 5.33 29.35
N GLU A 61 -11.34 6.00 30.04
CA GLU A 61 -11.71 6.75 31.27
C GLU A 61 -12.13 8.20 30.99
N GLU A 62 -11.45 8.91 30.09
CA GLU A 62 -11.77 10.30 29.74
C GLU A 62 -13.16 10.45 29.10
N LYS A 63 -13.62 9.44 28.35
CA LYS A 63 -14.93 9.46 27.69
C LYS A 63 -16.10 9.28 28.68
N ILE A 64 -15.92 8.52 29.75
CA ILE A 64 -16.95 8.30 30.78
C ILE A 64 -17.16 9.58 31.59
N GLN A 65 -16.08 10.27 31.97
CA GLN A 65 -16.18 11.60 32.60
C GLN A 65 -16.77 12.65 31.65
N TYR A 66 -16.38 12.63 30.38
CA TYR A 66 -16.90 13.54 29.36
C TYR A 66 -18.41 13.37 29.17
N VAL A 67 -18.92 12.14 29.04
CA VAL A 67 -20.37 11.89 28.84
C VAL A 67 -21.19 12.29 30.08
N THR A 68 -20.63 12.14 31.28
CA THR A 68 -21.31 12.52 32.53
C THR A 68 -21.42 14.05 32.67
N ALA A 69 -20.47 14.81 32.11
CA ALA A 69 -20.44 16.27 32.11
C ALA A 69 -21.30 16.94 31.01
N GLN A 70 -21.75 16.20 29.99
CA GLN A 70 -22.43 16.75 28.79
C GLN A 70 -23.96 16.82 28.89
N LYS A 71 -24.55 16.70 30.09
CA LYS A 71 -26.00 16.88 30.28
C LYS A 71 -26.46 18.34 30.18
N GLU A 72 -25.57 19.32 30.02
CA GLU A 72 -25.95 20.73 29.90
C GLU A 72 -25.25 21.44 28.72
N ASN A 73 -26.08 21.95 27.79
CA ASN A 73 -25.86 23.05 26.82
C ASN A 73 -25.54 22.72 25.34
N ASN A 74 -26.51 23.03 24.48
CA ASN A 74 -26.50 23.00 23.00
C ASN A 74 -25.53 23.98 22.30
N ILE A 75 -24.63 24.65 23.03
CA ILE A 75 -23.59 25.54 22.46
C ILE A 75 -22.26 24.78 22.30
N SER A 76 -22.02 23.71 23.06
CA SER A 76 -20.82 22.89 22.95
C SER A 76 -20.81 22.01 21.69
N SER A 77 -21.98 21.54 21.23
CA SER A 77 -22.12 20.61 20.10
C SER A 77 -21.71 21.24 18.76
N SER A 78 -22.09 22.50 18.50
CA SER A 78 -21.73 23.21 17.27
C SER A 78 -20.26 23.60 17.22
N LEU A 79 -19.67 23.98 18.37
CA LEU A 79 -18.23 24.24 18.50
C LEU A 79 -17.41 22.96 18.33
N ASN A 80 -17.84 21.84 18.92
CA ASN A 80 -17.20 20.54 18.74
C ASN A 80 -17.33 20.03 17.30
N GLN A 81 -18.48 20.23 16.65
CA GLN A 81 -18.68 19.86 15.24
C GLN A 81 -17.82 20.70 14.30
N THR A 82 -17.70 22.01 14.55
CA THR A 82 -16.81 22.91 13.78
C THR A 82 -15.34 22.53 13.97
N LYS A 83 -14.94 22.21 15.20
CA LYS A 83 -13.58 21.73 15.52
C LYS A 83 -13.27 20.39 14.86
N MET A 84 -14.16 19.40 14.97
CA MET A 84 -14.00 18.09 14.32
C MET A 84 -13.94 18.20 12.79
N ASN A 85 -14.72 19.10 12.18
CA ASN A 85 -14.67 19.33 10.74
C ASN A 85 -13.33 19.95 10.32
N THR A 86 -12.80 20.87 11.14
CA THR A 86 -11.48 21.49 10.91
C THR A 86 -10.34 20.48 11.05
N GLU A 87 -10.42 19.58 12.04
CA GLU A 87 -9.47 18.49 12.24
C GLU A 87 -9.53 17.47 11.10
N ASN A 88 -10.74 17.09 10.66
CA ASN A 88 -10.91 16.19 9.52
C ASN A 88 -10.36 16.78 8.23
N GLN A 89 -10.62 18.06 7.96
CA GLN A 89 -10.07 18.76 6.81
C GLN A 89 -8.53 18.79 6.85
N THR A 90 -7.95 19.11 8.01
CA THR A 90 -6.48 19.12 8.21
C THR A 90 -5.90 17.73 7.97
N TYR A 91 -6.51 16.70 8.54
CA TYR A 91 -6.12 15.31 8.35
C TYR A 91 -6.15 14.88 6.88
N LEU A 92 -7.18 15.27 6.12
CA LEU A 92 -7.29 14.94 4.71
C LEU A 92 -6.23 15.66 3.86
N LYS A 93 -5.94 16.93 4.15
CA LYS A 93 -4.84 17.67 3.50
C LYS A 93 -3.49 17.01 3.77
N ASP A 94 -3.21 16.67 5.02
CA ASP A 94 -1.99 15.98 5.40
C ASP A 94 -1.88 14.63 4.69
N ASN A 95 -2.96 13.85 4.63
CA ASN A 95 -2.98 12.60 3.88
C ASN A 95 -2.66 12.81 2.40
N ILE A 96 -3.30 13.78 1.71
CA ILE A 96 -3.00 14.08 0.31
C ILE A 96 -1.51 14.40 0.13
N LYS A 97 -0.97 15.28 0.98
CA LYS A 97 0.42 15.71 0.96
C LYS A 97 1.38 14.54 1.17
N TYR A 98 1.24 13.81 2.28
CA TYR A 98 2.16 12.73 2.66
C TYR A 98 2.00 11.47 1.81
N MET A 99 0.86 11.29 1.15
CA MET A 99 0.66 10.27 0.11
C MET A 99 1.32 10.63 -1.23
N GLY A 100 1.92 11.81 -1.34
CA GLY A 100 2.75 12.21 -2.48
C GLY A 100 1.98 12.95 -3.58
N PHE A 101 0.77 13.44 -3.31
CA PHE A 101 -0.03 14.20 -4.27
C PHE A 101 0.18 15.73 -4.15
N GLY A 102 0.97 16.18 -3.17
CA GLY A 102 1.29 17.59 -2.95
C GLY A 102 0.12 18.37 -2.34
N GLU A 103 0.09 19.69 -2.55
CA GLU A 103 -0.87 20.58 -1.88
C GLU A 103 -1.83 21.28 -2.86
N ASN A 104 -1.65 21.09 -4.17
CA ASN A 104 -2.36 21.84 -5.21
C ASN A 104 -3.88 21.63 -5.20
N MET A 105 -4.35 20.47 -4.74
CA MET A 105 -5.77 20.12 -4.67
C MET A 105 -6.41 20.45 -3.31
N HIS A 106 -5.68 21.07 -2.38
CA HIS A 106 -6.22 21.42 -1.06
C HIS A 106 -7.42 22.36 -1.17
N ALA A 107 -7.36 23.38 -2.03
CA ALA A 107 -8.48 24.32 -2.22
C ALA A 107 -9.75 23.62 -2.72
N GLU A 108 -9.60 22.72 -3.69
CA GLU A 108 -10.71 21.94 -4.24
C GLU A 108 -11.30 20.98 -3.20
N LEU A 109 -10.45 20.33 -2.39
CA LEU A 109 -10.88 19.54 -1.24
C LEU A 109 -11.75 20.38 -0.29
N GLU A 110 -11.29 21.57 0.11
CA GLU A 110 -12.05 22.41 1.04
C GLU A 110 -13.41 22.80 0.45
N GLN A 111 -13.43 23.16 -0.83
CA GLN A 111 -14.64 23.61 -1.49
C GLN A 111 -15.68 22.49 -1.54
N ASN A 112 -15.27 21.27 -1.92
CA ASN A 112 -16.16 20.12 -1.95
C ASN A 112 -16.71 19.77 -0.56
N MET A 113 -15.87 19.87 0.49
CA MET A 113 -16.31 19.65 1.87
C MET A 113 -17.29 20.73 2.35
N LYS A 114 -17.03 22.02 2.03
CA LYS A 114 -17.93 23.16 2.35
C LYS A 114 -19.28 23.05 1.65
N GLU A 115 -19.29 22.57 0.41
CA GLU A 115 -20.52 22.31 -0.36
C GLU A 115 -21.31 21.10 0.17
N GLY A 116 -20.74 20.29 1.06
CA GLY A 116 -21.44 19.17 1.68
C GLY A 116 -21.66 17.97 0.74
N LYS A 117 -20.82 17.80 -0.29
CA LYS A 117 -20.99 16.72 -1.28
C LYS A 117 -20.90 15.35 -0.62
N ALA A 118 -21.84 14.45 -0.95
CA ALA A 118 -21.83 13.08 -0.40
C ALA A 118 -20.58 12.30 -0.85
N ASP A 119 -20.15 12.50 -2.09
CA ASP A 119 -18.93 11.96 -2.67
C ASP A 119 -18.35 12.93 -3.70
N PHE A 120 -17.03 12.89 -3.89
CA PHE A 120 -16.34 13.66 -4.92
C PHE A 120 -14.97 13.04 -5.22
N GLN A 121 -14.35 13.52 -6.30
CA GLN A 121 -13.05 13.05 -6.76
C GLN A 121 -12.11 14.23 -6.97
N LEU A 122 -10.83 14.06 -6.63
CA LEU A 122 -9.76 15.00 -6.96
C LEU A 122 -8.83 14.35 -7.98
N HIS A 123 -8.47 15.10 -9.02
CA HIS A 123 -7.68 14.58 -10.14
C HIS A 123 -6.25 15.08 -10.05
N TYR A 124 -5.31 14.15 -9.94
CA TYR A 124 -3.88 14.41 -9.93
C TYR A 124 -3.26 14.04 -11.27
N LYS A 125 -2.40 14.92 -11.78
CA LYS A 125 -1.58 14.66 -12.97
C LYS A 125 -0.15 15.08 -12.69
N ALA A 126 0.79 14.22 -13.07
CA ALA A 126 2.21 14.50 -13.00
C ALA A 126 2.96 13.80 -14.13
N GLU A 127 4.19 14.25 -14.36
CA GLU A 127 5.16 13.52 -15.16
C GLU A 127 6.23 12.97 -14.23
N ILE A 128 6.34 11.63 -14.14
CA ILE A 128 7.35 10.96 -13.31
C ILE A 128 8.30 10.24 -14.25
N ASN A 129 9.60 10.58 -14.22
CA ASN A 129 10.63 10.04 -15.12
C ASN A 129 10.25 10.11 -16.61
N LYS A 130 9.66 11.22 -17.05
CA LYS A 130 9.19 11.44 -18.43
C LYS A 130 8.05 10.51 -18.85
N LYS A 131 7.28 10.00 -17.89
CA LYS A 131 6.08 9.19 -18.13
C LYS A 131 4.86 9.89 -17.52
N PRO A 132 3.75 10.00 -18.27
CA PRO A 132 2.48 10.48 -17.73
C PRO A 132 1.99 9.57 -16.60
N PHE A 133 1.77 10.16 -15.43
CA PHE A 133 1.16 9.52 -14.28
C PHE A 133 -0.09 10.31 -13.88
N GLU A 134 -1.22 9.63 -13.79
CA GLU A 134 -2.49 10.20 -13.38
C GLU A 134 -3.01 9.45 -12.16
N ALA A 135 -3.69 10.15 -11.26
CA ALA A 135 -4.41 9.52 -10.17
C ALA A 135 -5.76 10.20 -9.91
N VAL A 136 -6.76 9.41 -9.54
CA VAL A 136 -8.10 9.88 -9.14
C VAL A 136 -8.31 9.50 -7.69
N LEU A 137 -8.36 10.51 -6.82
CA LEU A 137 -8.52 10.32 -5.37
C LEU A 137 -10.01 10.38 -5.03
N HIS A 138 -10.52 9.34 -4.36
CA HIS A 138 -11.95 9.24 -4.05
C HIS A 138 -12.22 9.64 -2.60
N PHE A 139 -13.10 10.62 -2.43
CA PHE A 139 -13.57 11.09 -1.13
C PHE A 139 -15.05 10.79 -0.95
N ARG A 140 -15.44 10.42 0.26
CA ARG A 140 -16.83 10.20 0.62
C ARG A 140 -17.11 10.74 2.01
N LYS A 141 -18.24 11.42 2.17
CA LYS A 141 -18.79 11.84 3.46
C LYS A 141 -19.42 10.63 4.17
N SER A 142 -19.26 10.55 5.49
CA SER A 142 -20.00 9.61 6.32
C SER A 142 -21.50 9.85 6.21
N GLU A 143 -22.29 8.77 6.27
CA GLU A 143 -23.74 8.85 6.38
C GLU A 143 -24.17 9.33 7.78
N ASN A 144 -23.32 9.11 8.79
CA ASN A 144 -23.66 9.29 10.21
C ASN A 144 -22.87 10.42 10.88
N SER A 145 -22.00 11.11 10.14
CA SER A 145 -21.21 12.21 10.68
C SER A 145 -20.82 13.21 9.59
N GLU A 146 -20.30 14.36 10.01
CA GLU A 146 -19.76 15.37 9.08
C GLU A 146 -18.35 15.03 8.57
N MET A 147 -17.82 13.84 8.88
CA MET A 147 -16.47 13.45 8.49
C MET A 147 -16.42 12.97 7.04
N TYR A 148 -15.33 13.32 6.37
CA TYR A 148 -14.95 12.83 5.05
C TYR A 148 -13.79 11.86 5.14
N PHE A 149 -13.77 10.90 4.21
CA PHE A 149 -12.79 9.82 4.16
C PHE A 149 -12.13 9.72 2.80
N PHE A 150 -10.81 9.55 2.81
CA PHE A 150 -9.98 9.25 1.65
C PHE A 150 -9.48 7.80 1.76
N ASN A 151 -10.28 6.86 1.24
CA ASN A 151 -10.04 5.42 1.45
C ASN A 151 -9.42 4.73 0.23
N ARG A 152 -9.42 5.36 -0.94
CA ARG A 152 -8.81 4.79 -2.14
C ARG A 152 -8.45 5.85 -3.18
N TYR A 153 -7.53 5.50 -4.06
CA TYR A 153 -7.30 6.21 -5.30
C TYR A 153 -7.04 5.22 -6.44
N GLU A 154 -7.40 5.62 -7.66
CA GLU A 154 -7.06 4.91 -8.88
C GLU A 154 -5.82 5.56 -9.47
N ALA A 155 -4.80 4.77 -9.81
CA ALA A 155 -3.58 5.26 -10.45
C ALA A 155 -3.43 4.69 -11.84
N SER A 156 -2.93 5.51 -12.74
CA SER A 156 -2.66 5.17 -14.13
C SER A 156 -1.24 5.58 -14.51
N LEU A 157 -0.56 4.71 -15.24
CA LEU A 157 0.74 4.97 -15.83
C LEU A 157 0.74 4.61 -17.31
N GLU A 158 1.18 5.55 -18.15
CA GLU A 158 1.47 5.27 -19.55
C GLU A 158 2.95 4.89 -19.71
N ARG A 159 3.20 3.67 -20.19
CA ARG A 159 4.53 3.15 -20.47
C ARG A 159 5.04 3.62 -21.83
N LYS A 160 6.35 3.51 -22.06
CA LYS A 160 7.01 3.94 -23.32
C LYS A 160 6.47 3.28 -24.59
N ASN A 161 5.88 2.09 -24.46
CA ASN A 161 5.25 1.35 -25.55
C ASN A 161 3.79 1.79 -25.83
N GLY A 162 3.29 2.81 -25.14
CA GLY A 162 1.90 3.27 -25.22
C GLY A 162 0.90 2.44 -24.40
N GLU A 163 1.37 1.42 -23.66
CA GLU A 163 0.52 0.64 -22.77
C GLU A 163 0.11 1.51 -21.56
N LYS A 164 -1.19 1.61 -21.32
CA LYS A 164 -1.76 2.27 -20.13
C LYS A 164 -2.11 1.21 -19.08
N LEU A 165 -1.44 1.26 -17.94
CA LEU A 165 -1.73 0.39 -16.81
C LEU A 165 -2.49 1.14 -15.73
N ASN A 166 -3.50 0.48 -15.19
CA ASN A 166 -4.34 1.02 -14.13
C ASN A 166 -4.35 0.09 -12.92
N GLN A 167 -4.35 0.67 -11.73
CA GLN A 167 -4.49 -0.05 -10.47
C GLN A 167 -5.20 0.82 -9.43
N THR A 168 -6.17 0.24 -8.73
CA THR A 168 -6.77 0.85 -7.55
C THR A 168 -5.97 0.51 -6.30
N PHE A 169 -5.63 1.52 -5.51
CA PHE A 169 -4.94 1.39 -4.24
C PHE A 169 -5.86 1.81 -3.09
N TYR A 170 -5.96 0.94 -2.09
CA TYR A 170 -6.77 1.18 -0.89
C TYR A 170 -5.88 1.69 0.25
N LEU A 171 -6.46 2.57 1.06
CA LEU A 171 -5.82 3.23 2.20
C LEU A 171 -6.52 2.83 3.48
N ASN A 172 -5.74 2.65 4.53
CA ASN A 172 -6.23 2.39 5.87
C ASN A 172 -5.66 3.46 6.81
N LYS A 173 -6.52 4.38 7.27
CA LYS A 173 -6.14 5.48 8.19
C LYS A 173 -4.94 6.30 7.69
N GLY A 174 -4.94 6.67 6.40
CA GLY A 174 -3.86 7.44 5.79
C GLY A 174 -2.58 6.63 5.53
N LYS A 175 -2.59 5.33 5.80
CA LYS A 175 -1.50 4.40 5.45
C LYS A 175 -1.87 3.62 4.19
N GLY A 176 -0.89 3.39 3.33
CA GLY A 176 -1.05 2.62 2.12
C GLY A 176 0.09 2.88 1.14
N VAL A 177 -0.15 2.57 -0.12
CA VAL A 177 0.78 2.84 -1.23
C VAL A 177 0.71 4.32 -1.58
N THR A 178 1.82 5.03 -1.52
CA THR A 178 1.95 6.44 -1.95
C THR A 178 1.98 6.58 -3.48
N ALA A 179 1.78 7.78 -4.03
CA ALA A 179 1.80 8.04 -5.47
C ALA A 179 3.11 7.55 -6.15
N LYS A 180 4.26 7.78 -5.52
CA LYS A 180 5.56 7.33 -6.03
C LYS A 180 5.72 5.81 -5.96
N GLU A 181 5.23 5.18 -4.89
CA GLU A 181 5.23 3.72 -4.77
C GLU A 181 4.27 3.09 -5.79
N ALA A 182 3.10 3.71 -6.06
CA ALA A 182 2.17 3.26 -7.10
C ALA A 182 2.79 3.35 -8.50
N TYR A 183 3.50 4.44 -8.81
CA TYR A 183 4.32 4.52 -10.02
C TYR A 183 5.33 3.38 -10.10
N ASN A 184 6.03 3.06 -9.01
CA ASN A 184 7.00 1.97 -8.99
C ASN A 184 6.34 0.60 -9.21
N LEU A 185 5.17 0.35 -8.60
CA LEU A 185 4.38 -0.87 -8.79
C LEU A 185 3.87 -1.02 -10.21
N LEU A 186 3.37 0.06 -10.83
CA LEU A 186 2.91 0.08 -12.23
C LEU A 186 4.07 -0.08 -13.23
N GLU A 187 5.29 0.32 -12.85
CA GLU A 187 6.51 -0.02 -13.58
C GLU A 187 6.94 -1.49 -13.41
N GLY A 188 6.24 -2.27 -12.57
CA GLY A 188 6.51 -3.68 -12.32
C GLY A 188 7.50 -3.96 -11.20
N ARG A 189 7.90 -2.93 -10.46
CA ARG A 189 8.88 -3.06 -9.37
C ARG A 189 8.18 -3.43 -8.06
N ALA A 190 8.94 -3.97 -7.12
CA ALA A 190 8.42 -4.31 -5.81
C ALA A 190 8.58 -3.17 -4.81
N VAL A 191 7.65 -3.06 -3.85
CA VAL A 191 7.66 -2.07 -2.77
C VAL A 191 7.50 -2.80 -1.43
N TYR A 192 8.33 -2.50 -0.45
CA TYR A 192 8.22 -3.01 0.91
C TYR A 192 7.28 -2.14 1.74
N LYS A 193 6.22 -2.75 2.27
CA LYS A 193 5.19 -2.06 3.05
C LYS A 193 4.93 -2.75 4.38
N GLU A 194 4.55 -1.95 5.36
CA GLU A 194 3.78 -2.41 6.51
C GLU A 194 2.30 -2.37 6.13
N LEU A 195 1.66 -3.53 6.16
CA LEU A 195 0.27 -3.79 5.79
C LEU A 195 -0.47 -4.34 7.00
N ALA A 196 -1.79 -4.46 6.92
CA ALA A 196 -2.60 -5.12 7.93
C ALA A 196 -3.31 -6.34 7.33
N ASN A 197 -3.39 -7.45 8.07
CA ASN A 197 -4.16 -8.62 7.64
C ASN A 197 -5.66 -8.37 7.86
N LYS A 198 -6.50 -9.38 7.57
CA LYS A 198 -7.95 -9.22 7.73
C LYS A 198 -8.36 -9.01 9.20
N GLU A 199 -7.51 -9.41 10.15
CA GLU A 199 -7.65 -9.25 11.60
C GLU A 199 -7.17 -7.87 12.09
N GLY A 200 -6.58 -7.05 11.21
CA GLY A 200 -6.00 -5.75 11.54
C GLY A 200 -4.58 -5.83 12.12
N GLU A 201 -3.98 -7.02 12.18
CA GLU A 201 -2.64 -7.22 12.68
C GLU A 201 -1.62 -6.72 11.66
N PRO A 202 -0.65 -5.88 12.08
CA PRO A 202 0.36 -5.37 11.18
C PRO A 202 1.34 -6.47 10.78
N TYR A 203 1.66 -6.55 9.50
CA TYR A 203 2.73 -7.39 8.98
C TYR A 203 3.51 -6.63 7.91
N LYS A 204 4.73 -7.08 7.62
CA LYS A 204 5.54 -6.49 6.57
C LYS A 204 5.70 -7.46 5.41
N ALA A 205 5.67 -6.91 4.20
CA ALA A 205 5.87 -7.67 2.98
C ALA A 205 6.40 -6.77 1.86
N TRP A 206 7.15 -7.36 0.95
CA TRP A 206 7.31 -6.80 -0.38
C TRP A 206 6.06 -7.12 -1.19
N ILE A 207 5.50 -6.12 -1.86
CA ILE A 207 4.37 -6.25 -2.77
C ILE A 207 4.79 -5.92 -4.19
N GLN A 208 4.26 -6.64 -5.17
CA GLN A 208 4.50 -6.44 -6.59
C GLN A 208 3.24 -6.80 -7.39
N LEU A 209 2.93 -6.06 -8.45
CA LEU A 209 1.78 -6.36 -9.31
C LEU A 209 2.09 -7.55 -10.22
N ASP A 210 1.13 -8.46 -10.33
CA ASP A 210 1.13 -9.52 -11.34
C ASP A 210 0.34 -9.04 -12.56
N PHE A 211 1.06 -8.64 -13.62
CA PHE A 211 0.40 -8.12 -14.82
C PHE A 211 -0.29 -9.21 -15.65
N ASP A 212 0.02 -10.48 -15.40
CA ASP A 212 -0.59 -11.61 -16.11
C ASP A 212 -1.95 -12.02 -15.52
N LYS A 213 -2.29 -11.51 -14.33
CA LYS A 213 -3.51 -11.86 -13.60
C LYS A 213 -4.29 -10.64 -13.17
N LYS A 214 -5.60 -10.71 -13.36
CA LYS A 214 -6.56 -9.69 -12.93
C LYS A 214 -7.54 -10.29 -11.94
N ASP A 215 -7.88 -9.53 -10.91
CA ASP A 215 -8.94 -9.89 -9.98
C ASP A 215 -10.34 -9.58 -10.57
N LYS A 216 -11.38 -9.89 -9.80
CA LYS A 216 -12.80 -9.62 -10.16
C LYS A 216 -13.14 -8.14 -10.38
N HIS A 217 -12.28 -7.22 -9.94
CA HIS A 217 -12.43 -5.78 -10.09
C HIS A 217 -11.49 -5.20 -11.15
N GLN A 218 -10.89 -6.05 -12.00
CA GLN A 218 -9.94 -5.66 -13.05
C GLN A 218 -8.64 -5.03 -12.51
N ASN A 219 -8.35 -5.15 -11.22
CA ASN A 219 -7.04 -4.82 -10.65
C ASN A 219 -6.05 -5.94 -10.93
N HIS A 220 -4.77 -5.60 -11.07
CA HIS A 220 -3.70 -6.60 -11.08
C HIS A 220 -3.62 -7.29 -9.71
N GLU A 221 -3.48 -8.62 -9.71
CA GLU A 221 -3.23 -9.36 -8.48
C GLU A 221 -1.90 -8.90 -7.85
N VAL A 222 -1.80 -8.99 -6.52
CA VAL A 222 -0.61 -8.56 -5.78
C VAL A 222 0.16 -9.78 -5.29
N LYS A 223 1.38 -9.98 -5.81
CA LYS A 223 2.34 -10.92 -5.24
C LYS A 223 2.89 -10.35 -3.94
N GLN A 224 2.92 -11.16 -2.89
CA GLN A 224 3.45 -10.79 -1.59
C GLN A 224 4.62 -11.68 -1.19
N TYR A 225 5.69 -11.05 -0.73
CA TYR A 225 6.86 -11.71 -0.18
C TYR A 225 7.02 -11.22 1.26
N HIS A 226 6.38 -11.92 2.19
CA HIS A 226 6.43 -11.64 3.63
C HIS A 226 7.86 -11.79 4.17
N ASP A 227 8.14 -11.29 5.37
CA ASP A 227 9.49 -11.41 5.97
C ASP A 227 9.99 -12.87 6.03
N ASN A 228 9.09 -13.83 6.31
CA ASN A 228 9.39 -15.28 6.31
C ASN A 228 9.76 -15.85 4.93
N TYR A 229 9.47 -15.12 3.84
CA TYR A 229 9.95 -15.48 2.52
C TYR A 229 11.49 -15.43 2.45
N GLY A 230 12.14 -14.62 3.30
CA GLY A 230 13.60 -14.59 3.46
C GLY A 230 14.31 -13.78 2.37
N TYR A 231 13.67 -12.75 1.82
CA TYR A 231 14.37 -11.75 1.02
C TYR A 231 14.93 -10.65 1.92
N ASP A 232 16.25 -10.57 2.00
CA ASP A 232 16.98 -9.49 2.65
C ASP A 232 17.63 -8.60 1.58
N VAL A 233 17.10 -7.39 1.41
CA VAL A 233 17.60 -6.42 0.44
C VAL A 233 19.03 -5.98 0.77
N LYS A 234 19.39 -5.79 2.04
CA LYS A 234 20.76 -5.42 2.42
C LYS A 234 21.72 -6.54 2.04
N ALA A 235 21.42 -7.78 2.41
CA ALA A 235 22.23 -8.93 2.05
C ALA A 235 22.34 -9.13 0.53
N ALA A 236 21.29 -8.81 -0.24
CA ALA A 236 21.31 -8.87 -1.69
C ALA A 236 22.23 -7.79 -2.31
N VAL A 237 22.21 -6.56 -1.79
CA VAL A 237 23.10 -5.47 -2.23
C VAL A 237 24.56 -5.77 -1.84
N SER A 238 24.80 -6.32 -0.64
CA SER A 238 26.15 -6.67 -0.13
C SER A 238 26.86 -7.76 -0.94
N LYS A 239 26.20 -8.39 -1.92
CA LYS A 239 26.86 -9.29 -2.87
C LYS A 239 27.77 -8.52 -3.84
N TYR A 240 27.56 -7.22 -3.99
CA TYR A 240 28.30 -6.34 -4.88
C TYR A 240 29.19 -5.39 -4.07
N ALA A 241 30.29 -4.94 -4.67
CA ALA A 241 31.23 -4.01 -4.01
C ALA A 241 30.71 -2.56 -4.00
N VAL A 242 29.52 -2.36 -3.43
CA VAL A 242 28.82 -1.07 -3.35
C VAL A 242 29.45 -0.20 -2.26
N ALA A 243 30.00 0.96 -2.63
CA ALA A 243 30.70 1.86 -1.73
C ALA A 243 29.76 2.50 -0.68
N GLU A 244 28.47 2.67 -1.00
CA GLU A 244 27.48 3.23 -0.09
C GLU A 244 27.05 2.27 1.05
N LEU A 245 27.51 1.02 1.06
CA LEU A 245 27.25 0.05 2.14
C LEU A 245 28.29 0.16 3.27
N ASP A 246 28.35 1.32 3.90
CA ASP A 246 29.32 1.66 4.97
C ASP A 246 28.72 1.63 6.39
N GLY A 247 27.45 1.24 6.54
CA GLY A 247 26.69 1.31 7.80
C GLY A 247 26.21 2.72 8.19
N GLY A 248 26.53 3.74 7.40
CA GLY A 248 26.18 5.13 7.65
C GLY A 248 24.84 5.57 7.06
N GLU A 249 24.64 6.88 6.96
CA GLU A 249 23.40 7.47 6.43
C GLU A 249 23.18 7.18 4.93
N LYS A 250 24.26 7.03 4.15
CA LYS A 250 24.16 6.65 2.73
C LYS A 250 23.58 5.26 2.56
N GLU A 251 24.02 4.30 3.38
CA GLU A 251 23.45 2.96 3.39
C GLU A 251 21.95 2.99 3.73
N LYS A 252 21.58 3.69 4.80
CA LYS A 252 20.16 3.79 5.21
C LYS A 252 19.30 4.40 4.11
N ALA A 253 19.75 5.49 3.49
CA ALA A 253 19.06 6.14 2.39
C ALA A 253 18.94 5.22 1.16
N LEU A 254 19.98 4.47 0.84
CA LEU A 254 19.97 3.47 -0.23
C LEU A 254 18.90 2.40 0.03
N LEU A 255 18.94 1.76 1.20
CA LEU A 255 18.00 0.68 1.54
C LEU A 255 16.55 1.18 1.59
N GLN A 256 16.31 2.36 2.15
CA GLN A 256 14.98 2.98 2.16
C GLN A 256 14.48 3.31 0.74
N SER A 257 15.37 3.76 -0.14
CA SER A 257 15.02 4.03 -1.54
C SER A 257 14.61 2.74 -2.27
N LEU A 258 15.35 1.66 -2.07
CA LEU A 258 15.05 0.33 -2.63
C LEU A 258 13.75 -0.25 -2.06
N GLN A 259 13.51 -0.11 -0.75
CA GLN A 259 12.26 -0.49 -0.10
C GLN A 259 11.05 0.25 -0.69
N LYS A 260 11.22 1.50 -1.12
CA LYS A 260 10.16 2.24 -1.82
C LYS A 260 9.98 1.82 -3.29
N GLY A 261 10.74 0.85 -3.79
CA GLY A 261 10.71 0.36 -5.17
C GLY A 261 11.44 1.26 -6.18
N ASN A 262 12.30 2.18 -5.70
CA ASN A 262 13.08 3.03 -6.60
C ASN A 262 14.23 2.25 -7.23
N ILE A 263 14.64 2.69 -8.43
CA ILE A 263 15.95 2.37 -8.97
C ILE A 263 16.92 3.42 -8.43
N GLN A 264 17.92 2.98 -7.66
CA GLN A 264 18.83 3.88 -6.94
C GLN A 264 20.23 3.80 -7.53
N SER A 265 20.87 4.95 -7.77
CA SER A 265 22.26 4.99 -8.20
C SER A 265 23.19 4.55 -7.08
N VAL A 266 24.20 3.75 -7.42
CA VAL A 266 25.24 3.26 -6.52
C VAL A 266 26.59 3.35 -7.19
N THR A 267 27.64 3.33 -6.37
CA THR A 267 29.02 3.31 -6.80
C THR A 267 29.60 1.93 -6.52
N ILE A 268 30.06 1.22 -7.55
CA ILE A 268 30.73 -0.07 -7.39
C ILE A 268 32.23 0.13 -7.57
N GLU A 269 32.99 -0.20 -6.52
CA GLU A 269 34.45 -0.11 -6.50
C GLU A 269 35.05 -1.51 -6.56
N LYS A 270 35.71 -1.84 -7.66
CA LYS A 270 36.36 -3.15 -7.83
C LYS A 270 37.64 -3.03 -8.65
N ASP A 271 38.68 -3.73 -8.21
CA ASP A 271 39.98 -3.81 -8.90
C ASP A 271 40.59 -2.42 -9.21
N GLY A 272 40.37 -1.44 -8.33
CA GLY A 272 40.83 -0.06 -8.48
C GLY A 272 39.99 0.79 -9.45
N ALA A 273 38.93 0.24 -10.04
CA ALA A 273 38.00 0.94 -10.91
C ALA A 273 36.67 1.27 -10.21
N THR A 274 36.16 2.47 -10.47
CA THR A 274 34.89 2.96 -9.93
C THR A 274 33.84 3.00 -11.03
N HIS A 275 32.73 2.31 -10.82
CA HIS A 275 31.62 2.20 -11.77
C HIS A 275 30.37 2.81 -11.16
N LYS A 276 29.79 3.82 -11.82
CA LYS A 276 28.47 4.33 -11.48
C LYS A 276 27.41 3.42 -12.10
N MET A 277 26.58 2.82 -11.26
CA MET A 277 25.55 1.85 -11.66
C MET A 277 24.22 2.20 -10.99
N PHE A 278 23.17 1.43 -11.30
CA PHE A 278 21.89 1.56 -10.61
C PHE A 278 21.37 0.20 -10.16
N ILE A 279 20.68 0.16 -9.04
CA ILE A 279 20.13 -1.07 -8.48
C ILE A 279 18.66 -0.95 -8.13
N GLU A 280 17.98 -2.08 -8.17
CA GLU A 280 16.56 -2.24 -7.87
C GLU A 280 16.34 -3.53 -7.06
N ALA A 281 15.42 -3.50 -6.10
CA ALA A 281 15.06 -4.69 -5.33
C ALA A 281 14.31 -5.73 -6.17
N ASN A 282 14.72 -7.00 -6.09
CA ASN A 282 14.08 -8.12 -6.77
C ASN A 282 13.73 -9.23 -5.77
N PRO A 283 12.64 -9.07 -5.00
CA PRO A 283 12.23 -10.03 -3.99
C PRO A 283 11.90 -11.39 -4.58
N GLN A 284 11.29 -11.47 -5.77
CA GLN A 284 10.90 -12.74 -6.42
C GLN A 284 12.06 -13.72 -6.54
N TYR A 285 13.27 -13.22 -6.82
CA TYR A 285 14.47 -14.04 -6.96
C TYR A 285 15.45 -13.88 -5.79
N LYS A 286 15.08 -13.13 -4.75
CA LYS A 286 15.92 -12.79 -3.59
C LYS A 286 17.25 -12.14 -3.99
N THR A 287 17.22 -11.26 -4.99
CA THR A 287 18.38 -10.56 -5.55
C THR A 287 18.12 -9.06 -5.65
N VAL A 288 19.07 -8.34 -6.26
CA VAL A 288 18.83 -7.01 -6.83
C VAL A 288 19.11 -7.09 -8.32
N THR A 289 18.36 -6.32 -9.10
CA THR A 289 18.65 -6.09 -10.52
C THR A 289 19.67 -4.95 -10.63
N LEU A 290 20.71 -5.13 -11.45
CA LEU A 290 21.75 -4.14 -11.67
C LEU A 290 21.63 -3.57 -13.08
N TYR A 291 21.79 -2.26 -13.21
CA TYR A 291 21.75 -1.53 -14.47
C TYR A 291 23.06 -0.74 -14.68
N ASP A 292 23.50 -0.66 -15.93
CA ASP A 292 24.63 0.18 -16.33
C ASP A 292 24.27 1.69 -16.34
N GLY A 293 25.24 2.54 -16.69
CA GLY A 293 25.06 3.99 -16.79
C GLY A 293 24.00 4.42 -17.82
N GLN A 294 23.62 3.54 -18.74
CA GLN A 294 22.62 3.75 -19.79
C GLN A 294 21.26 3.14 -19.42
N MET A 295 21.09 2.69 -18.17
CA MET A 295 19.87 2.04 -17.66
C MET A 295 19.52 0.72 -18.38
N LYS A 296 20.53 0.01 -18.90
CA LYS A 296 20.36 -1.36 -19.42
C LYS A 296 20.67 -2.37 -18.33
N ILE A 297 19.85 -3.42 -18.25
CA ILE A 297 20.06 -4.53 -17.31
C ILE A 297 21.40 -5.18 -17.63
N VAL A 298 22.23 -5.33 -16.60
CA VAL A 298 23.48 -6.08 -16.66
C VAL A 298 23.14 -7.57 -16.64
N GLN A 299 23.51 -8.27 -17.71
CA GLN A 299 23.23 -9.70 -17.86
C GLN A 299 24.04 -10.54 -16.87
N LYS A 300 23.54 -11.74 -16.57
CA LYS A 300 24.08 -12.62 -15.52
C LYS A 300 25.57 -12.93 -15.70
N GLU A 301 26.02 -13.12 -16.94
CA GLU A 301 27.41 -13.41 -17.29
C GLU A 301 28.32 -12.22 -16.94
N ALA A 302 27.82 -11.00 -17.11
CA ALA A 302 28.52 -9.76 -16.80
C ALA A 302 28.45 -9.37 -15.32
N LEU A 303 27.52 -9.93 -14.53
CA LEU A 303 27.43 -9.61 -13.08
C LEU A 303 28.68 -10.04 -12.30
N GLN A 304 29.36 -11.10 -12.74
CA GLN A 304 30.56 -11.63 -12.07
C GLN A 304 31.65 -10.57 -11.88
N GLN A 305 31.76 -9.62 -12.82
CA GLN A 305 32.73 -8.53 -12.71
C GLN A 305 32.39 -7.53 -11.61
N TYR A 306 31.20 -7.58 -11.00
CA TYR A 306 30.79 -6.65 -9.93
C TYR A 306 30.58 -7.32 -8.57
N ILE A 307 30.58 -8.65 -8.53
CA ILE A 307 30.44 -9.41 -7.28
C ILE A 307 31.68 -9.20 -6.40
N GLN A 308 31.46 -8.95 -5.12
CA GLN A 308 32.51 -8.91 -4.11
C GLN A 308 33.05 -10.33 -3.92
N GLN A 309 34.33 -10.57 -4.23
CA GLN A 309 34.96 -11.84 -3.89
C GLN A 309 35.05 -11.94 -2.37
N LYS A 310 34.21 -12.77 -1.75
CA LYS A 310 34.47 -13.21 -0.38
C LYS A 310 35.62 -14.22 -0.42
N GLN A 311 36.72 -13.94 0.28
CA GLN A 311 37.57 -15.02 0.77
C GLN A 311 36.72 -15.84 1.76
N SER A 312 36.19 -16.96 1.32
CA SER A 312 35.61 -17.96 2.22
C SER A 312 35.92 -19.34 1.68
N ASN A 313 36.66 -20.10 2.49
CA ASN A 313 36.83 -21.54 2.38
C ASN A 313 35.53 -22.24 1.98
N GLY A 314 35.68 -23.24 1.13
CA GLY A 314 34.63 -23.88 0.34
C GLY A 314 33.31 -24.14 1.07
N LYS A 315 32.23 -23.64 0.46
CA LYS A 315 30.93 -24.32 0.37
C LYS A 315 30.19 -23.74 -0.84
N GLU A 316 29.89 -24.62 -1.78
CA GLU A 316 29.29 -24.33 -3.09
C GLU A 316 28.04 -23.45 -2.98
N VAL A 317 28.03 -22.38 -3.78
CA VAL A 317 26.84 -21.56 -4.02
C VAL A 317 25.89 -22.39 -4.88
N LYS A 318 24.83 -22.92 -4.27
CA LYS A 318 23.71 -23.52 -4.99
C LYS A 318 23.02 -22.45 -5.86
N GLN A 319 23.07 -22.74 -7.15
CA GLN A 319 22.28 -22.26 -8.29
C GLN A 319 21.16 -21.24 -8.01
N ILE A 320 21.31 -20.07 -8.65
CA ILE A 320 20.23 -19.12 -8.95
C ILE A 320 19.23 -19.84 -9.90
N PRO A 321 17.91 -19.86 -9.62
CA PRO A 321 16.91 -20.52 -10.46
C PRO A 321 16.92 -19.99 -11.90
N LYS A 322 16.67 -20.88 -12.86
CA LYS A 322 16.58 -20.58 -14.29
C LYS A 322 15.36 -19.69 -14.56
N GLU A 323 15.55 -18.64 -15.33
CA GLU A 323 14.52 -17.75 -15.83
C GLU A 323 13.86 -18.43 -17.05
N ASP A 324 12.58 -18.78 -16.95
CA ASP A 324 11.79 -19.26 -18.09
C ASP A 324 11.44 -18.07 -18.99
N GLN A 325 12.24 -17.87 -20.04
CA GLN A 325 11.86 -17.03 -21.17
C GLN A 325 10.68 -17.69 -21.92
N LYS A 326 9.46 -17.20 -21.69
CA LYS A 326 8.37 -17.31 -22.65
C LYS A 326 7.73 -15.94 -22.87
N VAL A 327 8.32 -15.17 -23.79
CA VAL A 327 7.66 -14.06 -24.46
C VAL A 327 7.50 -14.41 -25.94
N SER A 328 6.29 -14.89 -26.25
CA SER A 328 5.49 -14.63 -27.45
C SER A 328 6.18 -14.12 -28.74
N GLU A 329 6.75 -15.04 -29.52
CA GLU A 329 6.79 -14.89 -30.99
C GLU A 329 5.54 -15.53 -31.62
N LYS A 330 4.45 -14.76 -31.75
CA LYS A 330 3.38 -15.04 -32.71
C LYS A 330 2.87 -13.73 -33.31
N LYS A 331 3.43 -13.35 -34.47
CA LYS A 331 2.70 -12.95 -35.69
C LYS A 331 3.65 -12.32 -36.72
N SER A 332 4.12 -13.13 -37.67
CA SER A 332 4.28 -12.70 -39.07
C SER A 332 4.40 -13.90 -40.01
N ARG A 333 3.27 -14.49 -40.40
CA ARG A 333 3.19 -15.21 -41.68
C ARG A 333 1.96 -14.72 -42.45
N ARG A 334 2.22 -13.70 -43.25
CA ARG A 334 1.36 -13.20 -44.31
C ARG A 334 1.46 -14.16 -45.50
N ASN A 335 0.30 -14.52 -46.03
CA ASN A 335 -0.01 -15.10 -47.34
C ASN A 335 1.15 -15.33 -48.33
N ARG A 336 1.26 -16.58 -48.79
CA ARG A 336 1.59 -16.89 -50.18
C ARG A 336 0.59 -17.92 -50.72
N GLN A 337 -0.34 -17.43 -51.54
CA GLN A 337 -1.05 -18.21 -52.55
C GLN A 337 -0.03 -18.78 -53.55
N LYS A 338 -0.19 -20.05 -53.89
CA LYS A 338 0.15 -20.69 -55.18
C LYS A 338 -1.19 -21.32 -55.61
N VAL A 339 -1.82 -21.05 -56.75
CA VAL A 339 -1.37 -21.15 -58.15
C VAL A 339 -0.64 -22.47 -58.41
N ALA A 340 -1.44 -23.53 -58.55
CA ALA A 340 -1.48 -24.42 -59.71
C ALA A 340 -2.72 -25.31 -59.57
#